data_AF-A0ABD6P576-F1
#
_entry.id   AF-A0ABD6P576-F1
#
_cell.length_a   1.000
_cell.length_b   1.000
_cell.length_c   1.000
_cell.angle_alpha   90.00
_cell.angle_beta   90.00
_cell.angle_gamma   90.00
#
_symmetry.space_group_name_H-M   'P 1'
#
loop_
_entity.id
_entity.type
_entity.pdbx_description
1 polymer ?
#
loop_
_entity_poly.entity_id
_entity_poly.type
_entity_poly.pdbx_seq_one_letter_code
_entity_poly.pdbx_strand_id
1 'polypeptide(L)'
;MSAVVDAYRGLGRDDDAIAVLRADFVRQPEVRAYRALLDFAAAIDRADTERAWAFDHAREEASGPRQGAVLIQLALSEGDVDAAGEAADRYGAGWVWQELATQGADARPIAAADLYRPRLEHDLRHPNTKLYPGIAATLATMAKLYERGGRSADFALYVAKIRQDYGRRPSLMKALKAKGL
;
A
#
# COMPACT_ATOMS: atom_id res chain seq x y z
N MET A 1 -6.13 -20.11 -17.18
CA MET A 1 -5.45 -21.39 -16.90
C MET A 1 -4.44 -21.64 -18.01
N SER A 2 -3.15 -21.65 -17.69
CA SER A 2 -2.06 -21.73 -18.69
C SER A 2 -1.83 -23.19 -19.09
N ALA A 3 -1.62 -23.47 -20.39
CA ALA A 3 -1.40 -24.82 -20.95
C ALA A 3 -0.22 -25.59 -20.32
N VAL A 4 0.68 -24.89 -19.63
CA VAL A 4 1.80 -25.49 -18.89
C VAL A 4 1.30 -26.22 -17.63
N VAL A 5 0.31 -25.68 -16.93
CA VAL A 5 -0.22 -26.27 -15.67
C VAL A 5 -0.86 -27.63 -15.90
N ASP A 6 -1.58 -27.81 -17.02
CA ASP A 6 -2.21 -29.10 -17.35
C ASP A 6 -1.18 -30.16 -17.77
N ALA A 7 -0.05 -29.74 -18.37
CA ALA A 7 1.00 -30.64 -18.81
C ALA A 7 1.80 -31.27 -17.65
N TYR A 8 2.01 -30.55 -16.54
CA TYR A 8 2.75 -31.07 -15.39
C TYR A 8 1.93 -32.02 -14.51
N ARG A 9 0.63 -31.76 -14.35
CA ARG A 9 -0.28 -32.64 -13.60
C ARG A 9 -0.40 -34.04 -14.20
N GLY A 10 -0.35 -34.16 -15.53
CA GLY A 10 -0.42 -35.45 -16.22
C GLY A 10 0.82 -36.34 -16.03
N LEU A 11 1.92 -35.81 -15.48
CA LEU A 11 3.21 -36.50 -15.39
C LEU A 11 3.69 -36.77 -13.95
N GLY A 12 2.92 -36.37 -12.92
CA GLY A 12 3.33 -36.53 -11.52
C GLY A 12 4.56 -35.70 -11.13
N ARG A 13 4.78 -34.58 -11.83
CA ARG A 13 5.94 -33.69 -11.68
C ARG A 13 5.57 -32.41 -10.92
N ASP A 14 4.80 -32.55 -9.87
CA ASP A 14 4.24 -31.43 -9.11
C ASP A 14 5.34 -30.56 -8.50
N ASP A 15 6.44 -31.16 -8.03
CA ASP A 15 7.60 -30.42 -7.50
C ASP A 15 8.32 -29.58 -8.56
N ASP A 16 8.41 -30.06 -9.81
CA ASP A 16 9.02 -29.30 -10.90
C ASP A 16 8.15 -28.11 -11.30
N ALA A 17 6.82 -28.29 -11.29
CA ALA A 17 5.89 -27.21 -11.55
C ALA A 17 5.96 -26.13 -10.45
N ILE A 18 6.02 -26.53 -9.18
CA ILE A 18 6.26 -25.61 -8.07
C ILE A 18 7.59 -24.88 -8.24
N ALA A 19 8.67 -25.58 -8.58
CA ALA A 19 9.97 -24.94 -8.80
C ALA A 19 9.94 -23.88 -9.91
N VAL A 20 9.24 -24.15 -11.02
CA VAL A 20 9.06 -23.19 -12.11
C VAL A 20 8.24 -21.97 -11.66
N LEU A 21 7.15 -22.18 -10.95
CA LEU A 21 6.28 -21.09 -10.46
C LEU A 21 6.98 -20.23 -9.40
N ARG A 22 7.77 -20.85 -8.50
CA ARG A 22 8.65 -20.14 -7.58
C ARG A 22 9.67 -19.28 -8.33
N ALA A 23 10.36 -19.85 -9.32
CA ALA A 23 11.33 -19.11 -10.12
C ALA A 23 10.69 -17.94 -10.88
N ASP A 24 9.46 -18.10 -11.37
CA ASP A 24 8.71 -17.03 -12.01
C ASP A 24 8.39 -15.89 -11.03
N PHE A 25 7.96 -16.22 -9.81
CA PHE A 25 7.72 -15.25 -8.75
C PHE A 25 8.99 -14.51 -8.32
N VAL A 26 10.11 -15.22 -8.15
CA VAL A 26 11.42 -14.60 -7.84
C VAL A 26 11.81 -13.61 -8.94
N ARG A 27 11.61 -13.98 -10.21
CA ARG A 27 11.94 -13.13 -11.36
C ARG A 27 11.01 -11.92 -11.48
N GLN A 28 9.74 -12.07 -11.12
CA GLN A 28 8.69 -11.07 -11.23
C GLN A 28 7.75 -11.15 -10.00
N PRO A 29 8.13 -10.52 -8.87
CA PRO A 29 7.38 -10.61 -7.62
C PRO A 29 6.12 -9.74 -7.69
N GLU A 30 5.11 -10.24 -8.39
CA GLU A 30 3.84 -9.60 -8.67
C GLU A 30 2.66 -10.50 -8.29
N VAL A 31 1.50 -9.89 -8.02
CA VAL A 31 0.26 -10.59 -7.65
C VAL A 31 -0.13 -11.67 -8.67
N ARG A 32 0.17 -11.46 -9.95
CA ARG A 32 -0.14 -12.44 -11.00
C ARG A 32 0.67 -13.73 -10.84
N ALA A 33 2.00 -13.63 -10.67
CA ALA A 33 2.87 -14.78 -10.46
C ALA A 33 2.51 -15.49 -9.14
N TYR A 34 2.23 -14.71 -8.10
CA TYR A 34 1.77 -15.22 -6.81
C TYR A 34 0.48 -16.05 -6.92
N ARG A 35 -0.54 -15.52 -7.59
CA ARG A 35 -1.81 -16.24 -7.80
C ARG A 35 -1.63 -17.50 -8.63
N ALA A 36 -0.80 -17.46 -9.67
CA ALA A 36 -0.49 -18.66 -10.46
C ALA A 36 0.18 -19.76 -9.61
N LEU A 37 1.09 -19.38 -8.71
CA LEU A 37 1.69 -20.29 -7.73
C LEU A 37 0.63 -20.88 -6.79
N LEU A 38 -0.22 -20.04 -6.19
CA LEU A 38 -1.25 -20.52 -5.26
C LEU A 38 -2.33 -21.38 -5.92
N ASP A 39 -2.77 -21.03 -7.13
CA ASP A 39 -3.77 -21.79 -7.89
C ASP A 39 -3.27 -23.22 -8.15
N PHE A 40 -1.98 -23.37 -8.51
CA PHE A 40 -1.37 -24.69 -8.69
C PHE A 40 -1.17 -25.41 -7.35
N ALA A 41 -0.67 -24.71 -6.33
CA ALA A 41 -0.40 -25.28 -5.02
C ALA A 41 -1.67 -25.76 -4.30
N ALA A 42 -2.78 -25.03 -4.41
CA ALA A 42 -4.08 -25.44 -3.90
C ALA A 42 -4.57 -26.76 -4.52
N ALA A 43 -4.26 -26.93 -5.80
CA ALA A 43 -4.58 -28.11 -6.57
C ALA A 43 -3.88 -29.40 -6.10
N ILE A 44 -2.86 -29.28 -5.23
CA ILE A 44 -2.06 -30.37 -4.64
C ILE A 44 -1.92 -30.23 -3.11
N ASP A 45 -2.83 -29.47 -2.47
CA ASP A 45 -2.88 -29.26 -1.01
C ASP A 45 -1.60 -28.65 -0.38
N ARG A 46 -0.95 -27.74 -1.11
CA ARG A 46 0.28 -27.03 -0.68
C ARG A 46 0.15 -25.51 -0.62
N ALA A 47 -1.06 -24.97 -0.76
CA ALA A 47 -1.28 -23.51 -0.84
C ALA A 47 -0.64 -22.76 0.32
N ASP A 48 -0.81 -23.22 1.56
CA ASP A 48 -0.27 -22.56 2.75
C ASP A 48 1.27 -22.57 2.79
N THR A 49 1.88 -23.67 2.35
CA THR A 49 3.35 -23.80 2.28
C THR A 49 3.93 -22.83 1.26
N GLU A 50 3.31 -22.74 0.08
CA GLU A 50 3.79 -21.88 -1.00
C GLU A 50 3.47 -20.39 -0.74
N ARG A 51 2.36 -20.11 -0.06
CA ARG A 51 2.05 -18.79 0.49
C ARG A 51 3.13 -18.34 1.46
N ALA A 52 3.45 -19.14 2.46
CA ALA A 52 4.47 -18.81 3.46
C ALA A 52 5.82 -18.54 2.79
N TRP A 53 6.23 -19.42 1.88
CA TRP A 53 7.47 -19.26 1.10
C TRP A 53 7.50 -17.94 0.31
N ALA A 54 6.42 -17.57 -0.38
CA ALA A 54 6.38 -16.35 -1.18
C ALA A 54 6.49 -15.08 -0.32
N PHE A 55 5.82 -15.06 0.84
CA PHE A 55 5.94 -13.97 1.80
C PHE A 55 7.34 -13.89 2.42
N ASP A 56 7.96 -15.01 2.76
CA ASP A 56 9.33 -15.04 3.29
C ASP A 56 10.33 -14.53 2.25
N HIS A 57 10.22 -14.97 0.99
CA HIS A 57 11.04 -14.46 -0.10
C HIS A 57 10.86 -12.95 -0.29
N ALA A 58 9.61 -12.46 -0.30
CA ALA A 58 9.34 -11.03 -0.43
C ALA A 58 9.87 -10.20 0.77
N ARG A 59 9.94 -10.79 1.98
CA ARG A 59 10.56 -10.15 3.16
C ARG A 59 12.07 -10.09 3.06
N GLU A 60 12.71 -11.13 2.52
CA GLU A 60 14.16 -11.17 2.30
C GLU A 60 14.58 -10.10 1.28
N GLU A 61 13.81 -9.93 0.21
CA GLU A 61 14.06 -8.91 -0.81
C GLU A 61 13.78 -7.49 -0.30
N ALA A 62 12.82 -7.31 0.62
CA ALA A 62 12.51 -6.03 1.26
C ALA A 62 13.57 -5.64 2.30
N SER A 63 14.77 -5.31 1.83
CA SER A 63 15.97 -5.06 2.63
C SER A 63 16.12 -3.60 3.09
N GLY A 64 15.14 -2.73 2.82
CA GLY A 64 15.19 -1.34 3.26
C GLY A 64 13.86 -0.56 3.18
N PRO A 65 13.86 0.68 3.71
CA PRO A 65 12.67 1.54 3.68
C PRO A 65 12.19 1.78 2.24
N ARG A 66 10.87 1.76 2.06
CA ARG A 66 10.13 1.89 0.79
C ARG A 66 10.17 0.66 -0.12
N GLN A 67 10.60 -0.50 0.38
CA GLN A 67 10.64 -1.75 -0.39
C GLN A 67 9.49 -2.71 -0.04
N GLY A 68 8.54 -2.29 0.81
CA GLY A 68 7.38 -3.10 1.20
C GLY A 68 6.31 -3.30 0.12
N ALA A 69 6.49 -2.73 -1.08
CA ALA A 69 5.43 -2.69 -2.09
C ALA A 69 4.91 -4.08 -2.48
N VAL A 70 5.81 -5.04 -2.70
CA VAL A 70 5.42 -6.43 -3.02
C VAL A 70 4.59 -7.03 -1.90
N LEU A 71 5.08 -6.98 -0.66
CA LEU A 71 4.38 -7.52 0.52
C LEU A 71 2.98 -6.93 0.70
N ILE A 72 2.86 -5.61 0.49
CA ILE A 72 1.57 -4.91 0.54
C ILE A 72 0.64 -5.44 -0.55
N GLN A 73 1.11 -5.56 -1.79
CA GLN A 73 0.27 -6.04 -2.88
C GLN A 73 -0.17 -7.49 -2.69
N LEU A 74 0.70 -8.36 -2.16
CA LEU A 74 0.32 -9.74 -1.84
C LEU A 74 -0.78 -9.76 -0.78
N ALA A 75 -0.60 -9.05 0.34
CA ALA A 75 -1.59 -8.98 1.42
C ALA A 75 -2.92 -8.39 0.95
N LEU A 76 -2.90 -7.28 0.20
CA LEU A 76 -4.10 -6.70 -0.40
C LEU A 76 -4.78 -7.66 -1.40
N SER A 77 -4.01 -8.45 -2.16
CA SER A 77 -4.57 -9.43 -3.10
C SER A 77 -5.35 -10.57 -2.42
N GLU A 78 -5.08 -10.80 -1.13
CA GLU A 78 -5.78 -11.74 -0.24
C GLU A 78 -6.86 -11.05 0.60
N GLY A 79 -7.02 -9.73 0.48
CA GLY A 79 -7.93 -8.94 1.30
C GLY A 79 -7.44 -8.66 2.73
N ASP A 80 -6.19 -9.01 3.06
CA ASP A 80 -5.60 -8.79 4.37
C ASP A 80 -5.00 -7.38 4.47
N VAL A 81 -5.89 -6.41 4.73
CA VAL A 81 -5.54 -4.99 4.87
C VAL A 81 -4.66 -4.74 6.09
N ASP A 82 -4.79 -5.55 7.15
CA ASP A 82 -4.01 -5.39 8.37
C ASP A 82 -2.56 -5.79 8.13
N ALA A 83 -2.31 -6.94 7.51
CA ALA A 83 -0.97 -7.36 7.10
C ALA A 83 -0.34 -6.40 6.09
N ALA A 84 -1.13 -5.84 5.16
CA ALA A 84 -0.67 -4.81 4.24
C ALA A 84 -0.20 -3.55 4.99
N GLY A 85 -0.95 -3.12 6.01
CA GLY A 85 -0.56 -2.01 6.87
C GLY A 85 0.71 -2.29 7.67
N GLU A 86 0.84 -3.47 8.28
CA GLU A 86 2.08 -3.86 9.00
C GLU A 86 3.31 -3.87 8.09
N ALA A 87 3.16 -4.36 6.84
CA ALA A 87 4.23 -4.32 5.86
C ALA A 87 4.61 -2.87 5.51
N ALA A 88 3.64 -1.97 5.37
CA ALA A 88 3.90 -0.55 5.17
C ALA A 88 4.59 0.12 6.35
N ASP A 89 4.21 -0.22 7.58
CA ASP A 89 4.81 0.32 8.81
C ASP A 89 6.28 -0.13 8.94
N ARG A 90 6.58 -1.38 8.59
CA ARG A 90 7.93 -1.97 8.73
C ARG A 90 8.86 -1.63 7.56
N TYR A 91 8.37 -1.74 6.34
CA TYR A 91 9.19 -1.67 5.13
C TYR A 91 8.88 -0.44 4.27
N GLY A 92 7.92 0.39 4.65
CA GLY A 92 7.47 1.56 3.90
C GLY A 92 6.56 1.21 2.72
N ALA A 93 5.52 2.01 2.51
CA ALA A 93 4.51 1.77 1.47
C ALA A 93 5.00 1.94 0.02
N GLY A 94 6.20 2.49 -0.20
CA GLY A 94 6.78 2.64 -1.53
C GLY A 94 5.83 3.35 -2.52
N TRP A 95 5.70 2.79 -3.72
CA TRP A 95 4.84 3.33 -4.78
C TRP A 95 3.36 2.92 -4.66
N VAL A 96 3.04 1.93 -3.81
CA VAL A 96 1.67 1.39 -3.62
C VAL A 96 0.89 2.10 -2.53
N TRP A 97 1.45 3.16 -1.94
CA TRP A 97 0.83 3.89 -0.83
C TRP A 97 -0.60 4.39 -1.14
N GLN A 98 -0.90 4.77 -2.39
CA GLN A 98 -2.24 5.23 -2.78
C GLN A 98 -3.26 4.11 -2.79
N GLU A 99 -2.84 2.93 -3.27
CA GLU A 99 -3.67 1.73 -3.28
C GLU A 99 -3.97 1.31 -1.84
N LEU A 100 -2.94 1.27 -0.98
CA LEU A 100 -3.09 0.96 0.44
C LEU A 100 -3.98 1.98 1.17
N ALA A 101 -3.83 3.27 0.89
CA ALA A 101 -4.70 4.31 1.48
C ALA A 101 -6.16 4.13 1.05
N THR A 102 -6.40 3.70 -0.18
CA THR A 102 -7.76 3.49 -0.71
C THR A 102 -8.38 2.24 -0.11
N GLN A 103 -7.70 1.10 -0.16
CA GLN A 103 -8.21 -0.17 0.36
C GLN A 103 -8.26 -0.19 1.90
N GLY A 104 -7.34 0.51 2.56
CA GLY A 104 -7.27 0.64 4.01
C GLY A 104 -8.20 1.69 4.61
N ALA A 105 -8.91 2.48 3.80
CA ALA A 105 -9.75 3.57 4.26
C ALA A 105 -10.84 3.13 5.25
N ASP A 106 -11.32 1.90 5.12
CA ASP A 106 -12.40 1.37 5.94
C ASP A 106 -11.90 0.65 7.19
N ALA A 107 -10.87 -0.20 7.05
CA ALA A 107 -10.33 -0.98 8.16
C ALA A 107 -9.37 -0.18 9.06
N ARG A 108 -8.52 0.67 8.46
CA ARG A 108 -7.48 1.45 9.18
C ARG A 108 -7.51 2.92 8.74
N PRO A 109 -8.62 3.66 8.95
CA PRO A 109 -8.84 4.98 8.37
C PRO A 109 -7.72 5.99 8.70
N ILE A 110 -7.22 6.01 9.94
CA ILE A 110 -6.17 6.95 10.36
C ILE A 110 -4.84 6.61 9.67
N ALA A 111 -4.46 5.33 9.64
CA ALA A 111 -3.24 4.90 8.97
C ALA A 111 -3.29 5.21 7.47
N ALA A 112 -4.45 4.98 6.83
CA ALA A 112 -4.70 5.34 5.45
C ALA A 112 -4.54 6.87 5.21
N ALA A 113 -5.00 7.70 6.13
CA ALA A 113 -4.80 9.16 6.06
C ALA A 113 -3.32 9.54 6.18
N ASP A 114 -2.58 8.88 7.07
CA ASP A 114 -1.19 9.22 7.36
C ASP A 114 -0.23 8.88 6.21
N LEU A 115 -0.60 7.95 5.32
CA LEU A 115 0.13 7.67 4.08
C LEU A 115 0.27 8.90 3.16
N TYR A 116 -0.62 9.90 3.26
CA TYR A 116 -0.53 11.13 2.48
C TYR A 116 0.52 12.12 3.02
N ARG A 117 0.94 12.01 4.29
CA ARG A 117 1.79 13.00 4.97
C ARG A 117 3.15 13.23 4.29
N PRO A 118 3.93 12.19 3.92
CA PRO A 118 5.25 12.42 3.32
C PRO A 118 5.18 13.22 2.02
N ARG A 119 4.13 12.99 1.21
CA ARG A 119 3.91 13.75 -0.02
C ARG A 119 3.48 15.19 0.25
N LEU A 120 2.58 15.41 1.22
CA LEU A 120 2.18 16.75 1.63
C LEU A 120 3.37 17.57 2.15
N GLU A 121 4.21 16.99 2.99
CA GLU A 121 5.41 17.64 3.51
C GLU A 121 6.40 18.00 2.40
N HIS A 122 6.59 17.10 1.43
CA HIS A 122 7.38 17.39 0.23
C HIS A 122 6.79 18.57 -0.56
N ASP A 123 5.48 18.56 -0.84
CA ASP A 123 4.82 19.57 -1.67
C ASP A 123 4.70 20.94 -0.96
N LEU A 124 4.71 20.96 0.37
CA LEU A 124 4.74 22.18 1.18
C LEU A 124 6.14 22.77 1.36
N ARG A 125 7.21 22.00 1.12
CA ARG A 125 8.61 22.41 1.35
C ARG A 125 8.94 23.73 0.65
N HIS A 126 8.55 23.87 -0.61
CA HIS A 126 8.78 25.08 -1.41
C HIS A 126 7.46 25.76 -1.78
N PRO A 127 7.40 27.10 -1.78
CA PRO A 127 6.20 27.79 -2.23
C PRO A 127 5.87 27.45 -3.69
N ASN A 128 4.69 26.86 -3.93
CA ASN A 128 4.19 26.56 -5.27
C ASN A 128 2.67 26.68 -5.31
N THR A 129 2.17 27.82 -5.81
CA THR A 129 0.74 28.15 -5.82
C THR A 129 -0.10 27.16 -6.63
N LYS A 130 0.47 26.49 -7.63
CA LYS A 130 -0.24 25.50 -8.45
C LYS A 130 -0.59 24.23 -7.67
N LEU A 131 0.17 23.90 -6.62
CA LEU A 131 -0.05 22.70 -5.81
C LEU A 131 -1.11 22.88 -4.71
N TYR A 132 -1.32 24.12 -4.23
CA TYR A 132 -2.15 24.38 -3.05
C TYR A 132 -3.60 23.87 -3.15
N PRO A 133 -4.31 23.94 -4.29
CA PRO A 133 -5.63 23.34 -4.40
C PRO A 133 -5.61 21.82 -4.20
N GLY A 134 -4.60 21.13 -4.74
CA GLY A 134 -4.41 19.70 -4.57
C GLY A 134 -4.07 19.33 -3.12
N ILE A 135 -3.16 20.09 -2.49
CA ILE A 135 -2.81 19.93 -1.07
C ILE A 135 -4.05 20.06 -0.18
N ALA A 136 -4.88 21.10 -0.40
CA ALA A 136 -6.10 21.30 0.37
C ALA A 136 -7.13 20.18 0.14
N ALA A 137 -7.23 19.65 -1.09
CA ALA A 137 -8.08 18.49 -1.38
C ALA A 137 -7.60 17.23 -0.65
N THR A 138 -6.29 16.96 -0.65
CA THR A 138 -5.70 15.84 0.09
C THR A 138 -5.95 15.96 1.59
N LEU A 139 -5.74 17.14 2.18
CA LEU A 139 -6.05 17.38 3.59
C LEU A 139 -7.54 17.19 3.89
N ALA A 140 -8.45 17.56 2.98
CA ALA A 140 -9.88 17.30 3.16
C ALA A 140 -10.21 15.81 3.13
N THR A 141 -9.52 15.02 2.29
CA THR A 141 -9.63 13.55 2.30
C THR A 141 -9.14 12.99 3.64
N MET A 142 -7.97 13.43 4.12
CA MET A 142 -7.45 13.03 5.43
C MET A 142 -8.42 13.40 6.56
N ALA A 143 -9.05 14.58 6.52
CA ALA A 143 -10.01 15.02 7.52
C ALA A 143 -11.16 14.01 7.69
N LYS A 144 -11.74 13.55 6.57
CA LYS A 144 -12.81 12.54 6.57
C LYS A 144 -12.34 11.21 7.15
N LEU A 145 -11.12 10.79 6.84
CA LEU A 145 -10.56 9.55 7.38
C LEU A 145 -10.29 9.66 8.90
N TYR A 146 -9.74 10.78 9.36
CA TYR A 146 -9.56 11.04 10.78
C TYR A 146 -10.88 11.11 11.55
N GLU A 147 -11.92 11.69 10.93
CA GLU A 147 -13.27 11.69 11.48
C GLU A 147 -13.84 10.28 11.62
N ARG A 148 -13.74 9.47 10.58
CA ARG A 148 -14.14 8.05 10.62
C ARG A 148 -13.40 7.25 11.69
N GLY A 149 -12.13 7.58 11.91
CA GLY A 149 -11.31 6.99 12.98
C GLY A 149 -11.52 7.60 14.37
N GLY A 150 -12.45 8.55 14.54
CA GLY A 150 -12.74 9.18 15.83
C GLY A 150 -11.63 10.12 16.35
N ARG A 151 -10.72 10.58 15.48
CA ARG A 151 -9.53 11.38 15.83
C ARG A 151 -9.52 12.76 15.18
N SER A 152 -10.69 13.35 14.92
CA SER A 152 -10.83 14.69 14.32
C SER A 152 -10.03 15.78 15.05
N ALA A 153 -9.90 15.70 16.38
CA ALA A 153 -9.14 16.65 17.18
C ALA A 153 -7.64 16.66 16.82
N ASP A 154 -7.04 15.47 16.63
CA ASP A 154 -5.64 15.34 16.23
C ASP A 154 -5.41 15.93 14.83
N PHE A 155 -6.36 15.71 13.92
CA PHE A 155 -6.29 16.28 12.59
C PHE A 155 -6.42 17.82 12.62
N ALA A 156 -7.28 18.36 13.47
CA ALA A 156 -7.41 19.80 13.65
C ALA A 156 -6.09 20.43 14.15
N LEU A 157 -5.40 19.77 15.09
CA LEU A 157 -4.06 20.19 15.53
C LEU A 157 -3.03 20.17 14.40
N TYR A 158 -3.07 19.14 13.55
CA TYR A 158 -2.20 19.05 12.38
C TYR A 158 -2.45 20.20 11.38
N VAL A 159 -3.70 20.51 11.06
CA VAL A 159 -4.04 21.64 10.18
C VAL A 159 -3.66 22.99 10.82
N ALA A 160 -3.86 23.15 12.13
CA ALA A 160 -3.44 24.34 12.86
C ALA A 160 -1.92 24.56 12.75
N LYS A 161 -1.13 23.49 12.88
CA LYS A 161 0.31 23.53 12.67
C LYS A 161 0.70 23.95 11.24
N ILE A 162 0.03 23.41 10.22
CA ILE A 162 0.24 23.84 8.81
C ILE A 162 -0.04 25.34 8.65
N ARG A 163 -1.10 25.86 9.26
CA ARG A 163 -1.41 27.29 9.22
C ARG A 163 -0.36 28.13 9.93
N GLN A 164 0.15 27.66 11.06
CA GLN A 164 1.22 28.34 11.79
C GLN A 164 2.50 28.39 10.96
N ASP A 165 2.95 27.24 10.44
CA ASP A 165 4.23 27.09 9.76
C ASP A 165 4.22 27.78 8.38
N TYR A 166 3.07 27.82 7.70
CA TYR A 166 2.93 28.35 6.33
C TYR A 166 2.00 29.56 6.20
N GLY A 167 1.65 30.22 7.31
CA GLY A 167 0.66 31.33 7.35
C GLY A 167 1.01 32.52 6.47
N ARG A 168 2.30 32.71 6.14
CA ARG A 168 2.80 33.75 5.22
C ARG A 168 2.50 33.45 3.73
N ARG A 169 1.77 32.38 3.42
CA ARG A 169 1.39 31.96 2.06
C ARG A 169 -0.13 32.16 1.86
N PRO A 170 -0.58 33.36 1.44
CA PRO A 170 -2.02 33.69 1.39
C PRO A 170 -2.81 32.79 0.43
N SER A 171 -2.22 32.37 -0.69
CA SER A 171 -2.87 31.44 -1.62
C SER A 171 -3.11 30.05 -1.03
N LEU A 172 -2.22 29.59 -0.13
CA LEU A 172 -2.43 28.33 0.60
C LEU A 172 -3.57 28.50 1.61
N MET A 173 -3.56 29.59 2.40
CA MET A 173 -4.64 29.88 3.35
C MET A 173 -6.01 29.98 2.68
N LYS A 174 -6.07 30.60 1.49
CA LYS A 174 -7.29 30.64 0.67
C LYS A 174 -7.75 29.23 0.25
N ALA A 175 -6.83 28.38 -0.17
CA ALA A 175 -7.14 27.00 -0.57
C ALA A 175 -7.65 26.15 0.60
N LEU A 176 -7.04 26.27 1.79
CA LEU A 176 -7.50 25.59 3.01
C LEU A 176 -8.91 26.04 3.39
N LYS A 177 -9.14 27.36 3.47
CA LYS A 177 -10.45 27.94 3.77
C LYS A 177 -11.54 27.45 2.80
N ALA A 178 -11.23 27.33 1.51
CA ALA A 178 -12.17 26.84 0.50
C ALA A 178 -12.60 25.38 0.70
N LYS A 179 -11.84 24.60 1.49
CA LYS A 179 -12.18 23.22 1.87
C LYS A 179 -12.78 23.10 3.27
N GLY A 180 -13.04 24.23 3.95
CA GLY A 180 -13.50 24.24 5.35
C GLY A 180 -12.43 23.81 6.34
N LEU A 181 -11.16 23.75 5.90
CA LEU A 181 -10.00 23.40 6.72
C LEU A 181 -9.47 24.62 7.42
#